data_AF-A0A7L3BD41-F1
#
_entry.id   AF-A0A7L3BD41-F1
#
_cell.length_a   1.000
_cell.length_b   1.000
_cell.length_c   1.000
_cell.angle_alpha   90.00
_cell.angle_beta   90.00
_cell.angle_gamma   90.00
#
_symmetry.space_group_name_H-M   'P 1'
#
loop_
_entity.id
_entity.type
_entity.pdbx_description
1 polymer ?
#
loop_
_entity_poly.entity_id
_entity_poly.type
_entity_poly.pdbx_seq_one_letter_code
_entity_poly.pdbx_strand_id
1 'polypeptide(L)'
;RPGSRRCLRCLITFPDAAFAARHAKRQHPGDFAAAALRGTLFVCFVCARPFRSSPALLRHQRGHAPAHRATPTPARATPTKPTPP
;
A
#
# COMPACT_ATOMS: atom_id res chain seq x y z
N ARG A 1 -15.05 1.86 15.69
CA ARG A 1 -14.55 1.62 17.06
C ARG A 1 -13.88 0.26 17.06
N PRO A 2 -12.56 0.14 17.33
CA PRO A 2 -11.97 -1.17 17.55
C PRO A 2 -12.72 -1.85 18.71
N GLY A 3 -13.10 -3.12 18.55
CA GLY A 3 -13.90 -3.88 19.53
C GLY A 3 -15.41 -4.01 19.23
N SER A 4 -15.92 -3.47 18.11
CA SER A 4 -17.32 -3.68 17.73
C SER A 4 -17.53 -5.09 17.15
N ARG A 5 -18.36 -5.91 17.83
CA ARG A 5 -18.87 -7.20 17.34
C ARG A 5 -19.83 -7.07 16.14
N ARG A 6 -20.15 -5.86 15.71
CA ARG A 6 -21.08 -5.57 14.60
C ARG A 6 -20.34 -4.91 13.45
N CYS A 7 -20.59 -5.37 12.23
CA CYS A 7 -20.14 -4.68 11.02
C CYS A 7 -20.90 -3.36 10.87
N LEU A 8 -20.22 -2.23 10.65
CA LEU A 8 -20.87 -0.92 10.54
C LEU A 8 -21.43 -0.64 9.15
N ARG A 9 -21.04 -1.43 8.14
CA ARG A 9 -21.53 -1.28 6.76
C ARG A 9 -22.81 -2.08 6.52
N CYS A 10 -22.80 -3.36 6.89
CA CYS A 10 -23.93 -4.28 6.69
C CYS A 10 -24.71 -4.59 7.95
N LEU A 11 -24.30 -4.04 9.10
CA LEU A 11 -25.01 -4.16 10.38
C LEU A 11 -25.16 -5.59 10.94
N ILE A 12 -24.47 -6.58 10.35
CA ILE A 12 -24.41 -7.96 10.83
C ILE A 12 -23.69 -8.01 12.18
N THR A 13 -24.29 -8.70 13.14
CA THR A 13 -23.72 -8.94 14.47
C THR A 13 -23.00 -10.28 14.49
N PHE A 14 -21.78 -10.28 15.01
CA PHE A 14 -20.92 -11.45 15.11
C PHE A 14 -20.72 -11.88 16.56
N PRO A 15 -20.42 -13.16 16.81
CA PRO A 15 -20.11 -13.64 18.14
C PRO A 15 -18.83 -13.01 18.70
N ASP A 16 -17.89 -12.58 17.87
CA ASP A 16 -16.63 -11.99 18.32
C ASP A 16 -16.14 -10.86 17.37
N ALA A 17 -15.35 -9.94 17.92
CA ALA A 17 -14.78 -8.82 17.17
C ALA A 17 -13.77 -9.27 16.10
N ALA A 18 -13.02 -10.36 16.32
CA ALA A 18 -12.12 -10.93 15.32
C ALA A 18 -12.90 -11.45 14.10
N PHE A 19 -14.09 -12.02 14.32
CA PHE A 19 -14.95 -12.47 13.22
C PHE A 19 -15.52 -11.29 12.43
N ALA A 20 -15.96 -10.24 13.13
CA ALA A 20 -16.39 -9.00 12.49
C ALA A 20 -15.26 -8.35 11.68
N ALA A 21 -14.04 -8.35 12.20
CA ALA A 21 -12.85 -7.86 11.49
C ALA A 21 -12.52 -8.71 10.25
N ARG A 22 -12.59 -10.04 10.37
CA ARG A 22 -12.37 -10.96 9.24
C ARG A 22 -13.44 -10.79 8.15
N HIS A 23 -14.69 -10.60 8.56
CA HIS A 23 -15.79 -10.27 7.66
C HIS A 23 -15.52 -8.94 6.94
N ALA A 24 -15.20 -7.87 7.67
CA ALA A 24 -14.93 -6.56 7.09
C ALA A 24 -13.74 -6.60 6.13
N LYS A 25 -12.66 -7.31 6.48
CA LYS A 25 -11.48 -7.47 5.61
C LYS A 25 -11.83 -8.15 4.28
N ARG A 26 -12.78 -9.09 4.26
CA ARG A 26 -13.18 -9.84 3.06
C ARG A 26 -14.25 -9.12 2.24
N GLN A 27 -15.29 -8.60 2.89
CA GLN A 27 -16.46 -8.04 2.22
C GLN A 27 -16.38 -6.53 2.01
N HIS A 28 -15.59 -5.82 2.82
CA HIS A 28 -15.45 -4.36 2.78
C HIS A 28 -13.98 -3.94 2.86
N PRO A 29 -13.13 -4.39 1.92
CA PRO A 29 -11.69 -4.14 1.99
C PRO A 29 -11.33 -2.64 2.03
N GLY A 30 -12.08 -1.81 1.29
CA GLY A 30 -11.88 -0.34 1.29
C GLY A 30 -12.21 0.31 2.63
N ASP A 31 -13.36 -0.01 3.22
CA ASP A 31 -13.76 0.51 4.54
C ASP A 31 -12.85 -0.03 5.65
N PHE A 32 -12.44 -1.29 5.56
CA PHE A 32 -11.51 -1.90 6.49
C PHE A 32 -10.15 -1.19 6.46
N ALA A 33 -9.60 -0.96 5.26
CA ALA A 33 -8.35 -0.21 5.11
C ALA A 33 -8.49 1.24 5.62
N ALA A 34 -9.57 1.93 5.25
CA ALA A 34 -9.83 3.28 5.72
C ALA A 34 -9.93 3.34 7.25
N ALA A 35 -10.64 2.39 7.88
CA ALA A 35 -10.75 2.29 9.33
C ALA A 35 -9.42 1.97 10.02
N ALA A 36 -8.60 1.08 9.44
CA ALA A 36 -7.27 0.74 9.96
C ALA A 36 -6.26 1.89 9.84
N LEU A 37 -6.44 2.78 8.87
CA LEU A 37 -5.59 3.94 8.63
C LEU A 37 -6.13 5.22 9.29
N ARG A 38 -7.29 5.19 9.95
CA ARG A 38 -7.86 6.37 10.64
C ARG A 38 -6.93 6.83 11.75
N GLY A 39 -6.35 8.01 11.59
CA GLY A 39 -5.44 8.63 12.56
C GLY A 39 -3.99 8.18 12.45
N THR A 40 -3.67 7.25 11.53
CA THR A 40 -2.30 6.80 11.28
C THR A 40 -1.59 7.75 10.32
N LEU A 41 -0.34 8.08 10.59
CA LEU A 41 0.51 8.90 9.73
C LEU A 41 1.47 8.02 8.92
N PHE A 42 1.73 8.42 7.69
CA PHE A 42 2.76 7.83 6.83
C PHE A 42 4.07 8.58 7.06
N VAL A 43 5.15 7.89 7.40
CA VAL A 43 6.41 8.54 7.78
C VAL A 43 7.47 8.29 6.71
N CYS A 44 8.19 9.34 6.32
CA CYS A 44 9.33 9.19 5.43
C CYS A 44 10.49 8.50 6.15
N PHE A 45 11.01 7.42 5.59
CA PHE A 45 12.17 6.71 6.16
C PHE A 45 13.48 7.49 6.05
N VAL A 46 13.58 8.49 5.17
CA VAL A 46 14.80 9.29 4.97
C VAL A 46 14.89 10.44 5.98
N CYS A 47 13.80 11.16 6.22
CA CYS A 47 13.80 12.38 7.02
C CYS A 47 12.76 12.42 8.15
N ALA A 48 12.08 11.30 8.43
CA ALA A 48 11.06 11.14 9.46
C ALA A 48 9.84 12.08 9.37
N ARG A 49 9.70 12.84 8.27
CA ARG A 49 8.57 13.77 8.11
C ARG A 49 7.25 12.97 7.98
N PRO A 50 6.20 13.31 8.75
CA PRO A 50 4.91 12.62 8.67
C PRO A 50 4.00 13.21 7.59
N PHE A 51 3.15 12.36 7.02
CA PHE A 51 2.18 12.68 5.97
C PHE A 51 0.84 12.03 6.28
N ARG A 52 -0.26 12.72 5.93
CA ARG A 52 -1.63 12.22 6.15
C ARG A 52 -2.11 11.24 5.07
N SER A 53 -1.32 11.04 4.01
CA SER A 53 -1.68 10.13 2.93
C SER A 53 -0.45 9.51 2.26
N SER A 54 -0.59 8.28 1.80
CA SER A 54 0.45 7.56 1.04
C SER A 54 0.89 8.31 -0.23
N PRO A 55 -0.01 8.85 -1.09
CA PRO A 55 0.40 9.60 -2.28
C PRO A 55 1.24 10.84 -1.98
N ALA A 56 0.96 11.53 -0.86
CA ALA A 56 1.75 12.69 -0.44
C ALA A 56 3.17 12.28 -0.01
N LEU A 57 3.29 11.18 0.74
CA LEU A 57 4.58 10.59 1.09
C LEU A 57 5.36 10.15 -0.16
N LEU A 58 4.72 9.46 -1.11
CA LEU A 58 5.37 8.99 -2.34
C LEU A 58 5.86 10.14 -3.22
N ARG A 59 5.10 11.24 -3.31
CA ARG A 59 5.55 12.46 -3.98
C ARG A 59 6.75 13.08 -3.27
N HIS A 60 6.72 13.12 -1.95
CA HIS A 60 7.83 13.63 -1.15
C HIS A 60 9.11 12.78 -1.32
N GLN A 61 9.00 11.45 -1.31
CA GLN A 61 10.15 10.54 -1.44
C GLN A 61 10.88 10.69 -2.77
N ARG A 62 10.17 11.04 -3.85
CA ARG A 62 10.79 11.35 -5.15
C ARG A 62 11.75 12.54 -5.08
N GLY A 63 11.55 13.46 -4.14
CA GLY A 63 12.46 14.58 -3.90
C GLY A 63 13.76 14.18 -3.18
N HIS A 64 13.80 13.01 -2.55
CA HIS A 64 15.04 12.44 -1.97
C HIS A 64 15.88 11.68 -2.99
N ALA A 65 15.41 11.53 -4.24
CA ALA A 65 16.18 10.89 -5.27
C ALA A 65 17.55 11.59 -5.34
N PRO A 66 18.65 10.91 -4.99
CA PRO A 66 19.96 11.41 -5.35
C PRO A 66 19.93 11.56 -6.87
N ALA A 67 20.54 12.62 -7.39
CA ALA A 67 20.87 12.66 -8.80
C ALA A 67 21.87 11.53 -9.07
N HIS A 68 21.39 10.29 -9.17
CA HIS A 68 22.12 9.24 -9.84
C HIS A 68 22.30 9.76 -11.25
N ARG A 69 23.52 10.22 -11.54
CA ARG A 69 24.06 10.32 -12.90
C ARG A 69 23.42 9.16 -13.66
N ALA A 70 22.61 9.49 -14.66
CA ALA A 70 22.06 8.52 -15.58
C ALA A 70 23.26 7.74 -16.14
N THR A 71 23.55 6.58 -15.56
CA THR A 71 24.48 5.63 -16.14
C THR A 71 23.81 5.21 -17.44
N PRO A 72 24.38 5.52 -18.62
CA PRO A 72 23.83 5.03 -19.86
C PRO A 72 23.85 3.49 -19.79
N THR A 73 22.68 2.88 -19.85
CA THR A 73 22.53 1.44 -20.00
C THR A 73 23.28 1.00 -21.25
N PRO A 74 24.25 0.07 -21.19
CA PRO A 74 24.72 -0.57 -22.41
C PRO A 74 23.57 -1.39 -22.98
N ALA A 75 23.21 -1.12 -24.23
CA ALA A 75 22.19 -1.85 -24.97
C ALA A 75 22.53 -3.35 -24.97
N ARG A 76 21.66 -4.15 -24.38
CA ARG A 76 21.76 -5.61 -24.42
C ARG A 76 21.49 -6.07 -25.85
N ALA A 77 22.52 -6.51 -26.55
CA ALA A 77 22.41 -7.16 -27.84
C ALA A 77 21.49 -8.40 -27.71
N THR A 78 20.50 -8.48 -28.59
CA THR A 78 19.62 -9.64 -28.76
C THR A 78 20.37 -10.78 -29.44
N PRO A 79 20.42 -12.00 -28.88
CA PRO A 79 20.88 -13.16 -29.63
C PRO A 79 19.77 -13.63 -30.58
N THR A 80 20.03 -13.56 -31.88
CA THR A 80 19.23 -14.19 -32.93
C THR A 80 19.32 -15.71 -32.79
N LYS A 81 18.19 -16.37 -32.60
CA LYS A 81 18.07 -17.84 -32.57
C LYS A 81 18.20 -18.37 -34.01
N PRO A 82 19.09 -19.35 -34.31
CA PRO A 82 19.14 -19.97 -35.64
C PRO A 82 18.01 -21.00 -35.77
N THR A 83 17.36 -21.02 -36.94
CA THR A 83 16.37 -22.02 -37.34
C THR A 83 17.09 -23.26 -37.91
N PRO A 84 16.84 -24.48 -37.41
CA PRO A 84 17.38 -25.72 -38.01
C PRO A 84 16.52 -26.19 -39.23
N PRO A 85 17.04 -27.11 -40.07
CA PRO A 85 16.53 -27.41 -41.42
C PRO A 85 15.18 -28.14 -41.47
#